data_AF-A0AA47P3W7-F1
#
_entry.id   AF-A0AA47P3W7-F1
#
_cell.length_a   1.000
_cell.length_b   1.000
_cell.length_c   1.000
_cell.angle_alpha   90.00
_cell.angle_beta   90.00
_cell.angle_gamma   90.00
#
_symmetry.space_group_name_H-M   'P 1'
#
loop_
_entity.id
_entity.type
_entity.pdbx_description
1 polymer ?
#
loop_
_entity_poly.entity_id
_entity_poly.type
_entity_poly.pdbx_seq_one_letter_code
_entity_poly.pdbx_strand_id
1 'polypeptide(L)'
;MYRIYMNTALLHFPAAHIHRWKRGEKQGVAGTRYNTVAYNMFHAGSPAATKLQSVAARKALVKDVRQLSPQHQTFSLEAYHSLILHFAPKHTDFSWRPYSNGNRDVARTSEGEARYAVRYPRFQKGGWVVRPIKEKPSYGYTTNLMVSLVEEYTRSPQPLQESSAVLSSAAPPPLTTSLQKVAKDEAVSLHLARHSRFNM
;
A
#
# COMPACT_ATOMS: atom_id res chain seq x y z
N MET A 1 34.89 8.99 33.45
CA MET A 1 36.19 8.59 32.84
C MET A 1 35.85 7.62 31.71
N TYR A 2 35.89 7.86 30.39
CA TYR A 2 36.12 8.98 29.46
C TYR A 2 35.23 8.68 28.20
N ARG A 3 34.31 9.57 27.77
CA ARG A 3 34.36 10.49 26.59
C ARG A 3 34.60 9.85 25.21
N ILE A 4 33.60 9.93 24.31
CA ILE A 4 33.79 10.32 22.89
C ILE A 4 32.62 11.25 22.47
N TYR A 5 33.01 12.36 21.85
CA TYR A 5 32.21 13.45 21.30
C TYR A 5 31.36 13.02 20.10
N MET A 6 30.15 13.57 19.93
CA MET A 6 29.59 13.79 18.60
C MET A 6 29.04 15.20 18.48
N ASN A 7 29.66 15.91 17.53
CA ASN A 7 29.45 17.28 17.12
C ASN A 7 28.02 17.53 16.65
N THR A 8 27.49 18.67 17.07
CA THR A 8 26.39 19.39 16.44
C THR A 8 26.79 19.86 15.04
N ALA A 9 26.24 19.24 13.99
CA ALA A 9 26.01 19.89 12.68
C ALA A 9 25.16 19.02 11.73
N LEU A 10 24.02 19.58 11.33
CA LEU A 10 23.42 19.50 9.99
C LEU A 10 22.95 18.15 9.45
N LEU A 11 21.69 17.82 9.76
CA LEU A 11 20.69 17.51 8.74
C LEU A 11 19.39 18.21 9.10
N HIS A 12 19.32 19.49 8.72
CA HIS A 12 18.09 20.29 8.73
C HIS A 12 17.16 19.73 7.64
N PHE A 13 16.19 18.91 8.01
CA PHE A 13 14.94 18.80 7.25
C PHE A 13 14.02 19.90 7.79
N PRO A 14 13.74 20.98 7.04
CA PRO A 14 12.87 22.02 7.55
C PRO A 14 11.46 21.48 7.69
N ALA A 15 10.98 21.51 8.93
CA ALA A 15 9.61 21.29 9.29
C ALA A 15 8.70 22.19 8.44
N ALA A 16 7.62 21.58 7.96
CA ALA A 16 6.59 22.21 7.16
C ALA A 16 6.21 23.59 7.70
N HIS A 17 6.34 24.57 6.82
CA HIS A 17 5.97 25.97 6.98
C HIS A 17 4.47 26.08 7.36
N ILE A 18 4.17 26.25 8.65
CA ILE A 18 2.84 26.69 9.10
C ILE A 18 2.75 28.18 8.77
N HIS A 19 2.09 28.52 7.65
CA HIS A 19 1.80 29.92 7.34
C HIS A 19 0.72 30.46 8.28
N ARG A 20 1.17 31.09 9.37
CA ARG A 20 0.40 32.03 10.17
C ARG A 20 0.14 33.28 9.33
N TRP A 21 -1.09 33.47 8.87
CA TRP A 21 -1.48 34.64 8.06
C TRP A 21 -1.61 35.88 8.97
N LYS A 22 -0.59 36.74 9.00
CA LYS A 22 -0.71 38.11 9.53
C LYS A 22 -1.11 39.04 8.38
N ARG A 23 -2.14 39.86 8.62
CA ARG A 23 -2.57 40.93 7.72
C ARG A 23 -1.45 41.99 7.67
N GLY A 24 -0.72 42.07 6.56
CA GLY A 24 0.39 43.01 6.38
C GLY A 24 0.70 43.23 4.90
N GLU A 25 0.46 44.47 4.49
CA GLU A 25 0.97 45.27 3.37
C GLU A 25 1.96 44.61 2.37
N LYS A 26 1.63 44.68 1.07
CA LYS A 26 2.42 44.12 -0.03
C LYS A 26 3.52 45.10 -0.48
N GLN A 27 4.78 44.75 -0.27
CA GLN A 27 5.87 45.21 -1.15
C GLN A 27 6.25 44.05 -2.08
N GLY A 28 6.08 44.27 -3.39
CA GLY A 28 6.28 43.25 -4.42
C GLY A 28 7.73 43.15 -4.87
N VAL A 29 8.25 41.93 -4.92
CA VAL A 29 9.46 41.59 -5.69
C VAL A 29 9.02 41.20 -7.10
N ALA A 30 9.55 41.89 -8.10
CA ALA A 30 9.28 41.68 -9.51
C ALA A 30 9.79 40.29 -9.94
N GLY A 31 8.93 39.45 -10.53
CA GLY A 31 9.42 38.24 -11.18
C GLY A 31 8.43 37.10 -11.46
N THR A 32 7.20 37.12 -10.94
CA THR A 32 6.24 36.06 -11.27
C THR A 32 4.85 36.64 -11.48
N ARG A 33 4.41 36.69 -12.74
CA ARG A 33 3.04 37.06 -13.13
C ARG A 33 2.10 35.90 -12.78
N TYR A 34 1.84 35.67 -11.49
CA TYR A 34 0.64 34.95 -11.10
C TYR A 34 -0.54 35.91 -11.22
N ASN A 35 -1.39 35.58 -12.18
CA ASN A 35 -2.53 36.36 -12.67
C ASN A 35 -3.35 37.03 -11.55
N THR A 36 -3.38 38.36 -11.57
CA THR A 36 -4.31 39.21 -10.80
C THR A 36 -5.79 38.92 -11.11
N VAL A 37 -6.07 38.16 -12.18
CA VAL A 37 -7.41 37.76 -12.63
C VAL A 37 -8.10 36.78 -11.66
N ALA A 38 -7.36 35.95 -10.93
CA ALA A 38 -7.94 34.94 -10.03
C ALA A 38 -8.56 35.54 -8.74
N TYR A 39 -8.09 36.72 -8.32
CA TYR A 39 -8.55 37.34 -7.07
C TYR A 39 -9.93 38.01 -7.16
N ASN A 40 -10.48 38.17 -8.36
CA ASN A 40 -11.80 38.78 -8.56
C ASN A 40 -12.93 37.75 -8.77
N MET A 41 -12.63 36.46 -8.92
CA MET A 41 -13.69 35.46 -9.17
C MET A 41 -14.48 35.09 -7.90
N PHE A 42 -13.89 35.27 -6.73
CA PHE A 42 -14.47 34.86 -5.44
C PHE A 42 -14.60 36.02 -4.44
N HIS A 43 -14.90 37.23 -4.92
CA HIS A 43 -15.24 38.32 -4.01
C HIS A 43 -16.63 38.10 -3.40
N ALA A 44 -16.84 38.61 -2.19
CA ALA A 44 -18.15 38.58 -1.53
C ALA A 44 -19.21 39.22 -2.44
N GLY A 45 -20.37 38.55 -2.58
CA GLY A 45 -21.45 38.98 -3.46
C GLY A 45 -21.29 38.63 -4.94
N SER A 46 -20.16 38.05 -5.38
CA SER A 46 -20.06 37.52 -6.75
C SER A 46 -21.01 36.32 -6.95
N PRO A 47 -21.58 36.12 -8.16
CA PRO A 47 -22.41 34.95 -8.46
C PRO A 47 -21.69 33.62 -8.22
N ALA A 48 -20.38 33.57 -8.45
CA ALA A 48 -19.56 32.39 -8.19
C ALA A 48 -19.39 32.13 -6.69
N ALA A 49 -19.18 33.17 -5.87
CA ALA A 49 -19.15 33.04 -4.42
C ALA A 49 -20.50 32.59 -3.84
N THR A 50 -21.61 33.16 -4.32
CA THR A 50 -22.96 32.75 -3.88
C THR A 50 -23.27 31.30 -4.24
N LYS A 51 -22.91 30.86 -5.46
CA LYS A 51 -23.04 29.45 -5.87
C LYS A 51 -22.14 28.51 -5.06
N LEU A 52 -20.91 28.94 -4.76
CA LEU A 52 -20.01 28.16 -3.93
C LEU A 52 -20.54 28.03 -2.50
N GLN A 53 -21.06 29.11 -1.93
CA GLN A 53 -21.66 29.11 -0.60
C GLN A 53 -22.91 28.23 -0.54
N SER A 54 -23.78 28.28 -1.56
CA SER A 54 -24.95 27.41 -1.61
C SER A 54 -24.54 25.93 -1.72
N VAL A 55 -23.51 25.62 -2.51
CA VAL A 55 -22.92 24.28 -2.62
C VAL A 55 -22.30 23.81 -1.31
N ALA A 56 -21.55 24.68 -0.63
CA ALA A 56 -20.86 24.40 0.63
C ALA A 56 -21.84 24.21 1.81
N ALA A 57 -22.96 24.93 1.78
CA ALA A 57 -24.01 24.86 2.81
C ALA A 57 -25.01 23.70 2.61
N ARG A 58 -24.87 22.89 1.55
CA ARG A 58 -25.76 21.74 1.33
C ARG A 58 -25.68 20.77 2.51
N LYS A 59 -26.84 20.39 3.04
CA LYS A 59 -26.97 19.47 4.17
C LYS A 59 -26.20 18.15 3.95
N ALA A 60 -26.23 17.61 2.73
CA ALA A 60 -25.49 16.41 2.36
C ALA A 60 -23.98 16.60 2.53
N LEU A 61 -23.42 17.68 1.97
CA LEU A 61 -21.99 17.97 2.09
C LEU A 61 -21.56 18.16 3.55
N VAL A 62 -22.35 18.90 4.34
CA VAL A 62 -22.04 19.11 5.76
C VAL A 62 -22.09 17.78 6.55
N LYS A 63 -23.03 16.90 6.22
CA LYS A 63 -23.12 15.55 6.80
C LYS A 63 -21.88 14.73 6.42
N ASP A 64 -21.48 14.73 5.15
CA ASP A 64 -20.34 13.98 4.65
C ASP A 64 -19.03 14.48 5.27
N VAL A 65 -18.85 15.80 5.39
CA VAL A 65 -17.68 16.41 6.05
C VAL A 65 -17.57 16.00 7.52
N ARG A 66 -18.69 15.83 8.22
CA ARG A 66 -18.71 15.32 9.61
C ARG A 66 -18.37 13.82 9.70
N GLN A 67 -18.58 13.07 8.62
CA GLN A 67 -18.21 11.66 8.53
C GLN A 67 -16.76 11.46 8.12
N LEU A 68 -16.07 12.53 7.66
CA LEU A 68 -14.64 12.48 7.42
C LEU A 68 -13.90 12.26 8.74
N SER A 69 -12.91 11.36 8.71
CA SER A 69 -11.99 11.13 9.81
C SER A 69 -11.30 12.45 10.21
N PRO A 70 -11.46 12.94 11.46
CA PRO A 70 -10.92 14.24 11.88
C PRO A 70 -9.40 14.29 11.95
N GLN A 71 -8.74 13.14 12.16
CA GLN A 71 -7.31 13.09 12.47
C GLN A 71 -6.44 12.57 11.31
N HIS A 72 -6.95 11.69 10.46
CA HIS A 72 -6.13 11.08 9.42
C HIS A 72 -6.94 10.87 8.14
N GLN A 73 -6.59 11.61 7.08
CA GLN A 73 -7.08 11.36 5.73
C GLN A 73 -6.35 10.12 5.18
N THR A 74 -7.09 9.03 4.97
CA THR A 74 -6.53 7.77 4.46
C THR A 74 -6.39 7.74 2.94
N PHE A 75 -6.93 8.74 2.23
CA PHE A 75 -6.94 8.77 0.77
C PHE A 75 -5.55 8.56 0.14
N SER A 76 -4.52 9.26 0.61
CA SER A 76 -3.16 9.10 0.08
C SER A 76 -2.60 7.69 0.34
N LEU A 77 -2.89 7.14 1.51
CA LEU A 77 -2.49 5.79 1.90
C LEU A 77 -3.24 4.73 1.08
N GLU A 78 -4.54 4.91 0.85
CA GLU A 78 -5.37 4.05 0.02
C GLU A 78 -4.95 4.10 -1.44
N ALA A 79 -4.70 5.29 -1.99
CA ALA A 79 -4.17 5.47 -3.34
C ALA A 79 -2.81 4.79 -3.51
N TYR A 80 -1.91 4.93 -2.52
CA TYR A 80 -0.63 4.24 -2.49
C TYR A 80 -0.78 2.71 -2.48
N HIS A 81 -1.66 2.17 -1.63
CA HIS A 81 -1.92 0.73 -1.60
C HIS A 81 -2.57 0.23 -2.89
N SER A 82 -3.49 0.98 -3.50
CA SER A 82 -4.08 0.64 -4.80
C SER A 82 -3.04 0.60 -5.91
N LEU A 83 -2.11 1.56 -5.92
CA LEU A 83 -1.00 1.59 -6.88
C LEU A 83 -0.09 0.36 -6.71
N ILE A 84 0.30 0.03 -5.48
CA ILE A 84 1.09 -1.18 -5.22
C ILE A 84 0.34 -2.43 -5.65
N LEU A 85 -0.94 -2.56 -5.32
CA LEU A 85 -1.74 -3.72 -5.69
C LEU A 85 -1.87 -3.89 -7.21
N HIS A 86 -1.78 -2.81 -7.99
CA HIS A 86 -1.80 -2.87 -9.44
C HIS A 86 -0.50 -3.48 -10.01
N PHE A 87 0.65 -3.09 -9.46
CA PHE A 87 1.96 -3.58 -9.93
C PHE A 87 2.37 -4.92 -9.29
N ALA A 88 1.96 -5.16 -8.05
CA ALA A 88 2.27 -6.35 -7.26
C ALA A 88 1.01 -6.79 -6.49
N PRO A 89 0.08 -7.48 -7.17
CA PRO A 89 -1.12 -7.99 -6.52
C PRO A 89 -0.74 -8.92 -5.37
N LYS A 90 -1.35 -8.75 -4.19
CA LYS A 90 -1.02 -9.56 -2.99
C LYS A 90 -1.02 -11.08 -3.22
N HIS A 91 -1.77 -11.58 -4.20
CA HIS A 91 -1.90 -13.01 -4.49
C HIS A 91 -0.76 -13.58 -5.33
N THR A 92 0.08 -12.76 -5.97
CA THR A 92 1.23 -13.27 -6.74
C THR A 92 2.28 -13.92 -5.85
N ASP A 93 2.38 -13.53 -4.57
CA ASP A 93 3.28 -14.16 -3.61
C ASP A 93 2.72 -15.46 -3.02
N PHE A 94 1.40 -15.65 -3.06
CA PHE A 94 0.72 -16.85 -2.53
C PHE A 94 0.45 -17.85 -3.65
N SER A 95 1.52 -18.33 -4.27
CA SER A 95 1.44 -19.51 -5.13
C SER A 95 1.47 -20.77 -4.27
N TRP A 96 0.73 -21.81 -4.68
CA TRP A 96 0.76 -23.12 -4.02
C TRP A 96 2.13 -23.81 -4.18
N ARG A 97 2.94 -23.32 -5.11
CA ARG A 97 4.33 -23.73 -5.31
C ARG A 97 5.23 -22.82 -4.48
N PRO A 98 6.12 -23.38 -3.64
CA PRO A 98 7.15 -22.56 -3.02
C PRO A 98 8.07 -22.04 -4.14
N TYR A 99 8.13 -20.72 -4.33
CA TYR A 99 9.20 -20.13 -5.12
C TYR A 99 10.55 -20.52 -4.48
N SER A 100 11.56 -20.75 -5.30
CA SER A 100 12.90 -21.24 -4.92
C SER A 100 13.59 -20.47 -3.78
N ASN A 101 13.16 -19.24 -3.46
CA ASN A 101 13.68 -18.42 -2.35
C ASN A 101 12.80 -18.46 -1.07
N GLY A 102 11.72 -19.24 -1.06
CA GLY A 102 10.81 -19.37 0.09
C GLY A 102 11.38 -20.24 1.22
N ASN A 103 12.18 -21.25 0.87
CA ASN A 103 12.68 -22.26 1.81
C ASN A 103 14.15 -22.08 2.20
N ARG A 104 14.60 -20.81 2.32
CA ARG A 104 15.97 -20.47 2.73
C ARG A 104 16.25 -20.89 4.17
N ASP A 105 17.44 -21.43 4.38
CA ASP A 105 17.96 -21.81 5.68
C ASP A 105 18.14 -20.59 6.60
N VAL A 106 18.29 -20.88 7.89
CA VAL A 106 18.63 -19.88 8.90
C VAL A 106 20.07 -19.43 8.67
N ALA A 107 20.26 -18.12 8.54
CA ALA A 107 21.56 -17.51 8.37
C ALA A 107 22.48 -17.88 9.53
N ARG A 108 23.71 -18.25 9.21
CA ARG A 108 24.75 -18.57 10.19
C ARG A 108 25.76 -17.44 10.33
N THR A 109 26.39 -17.34 11.49
CA THR A 109 27.57 -16.48 11.71
C THR A 109 28.81 -17.11 11.07
N SER A 110 29.94 -16.41 11.06
CA SER A 110 31.23 -16.97 10.64
C SER A 110 31.66 -18.19 11.48
N GLU A 111 31.14 -18.29 12.70
CA GLU A 111 31.38 -19.39 13.64
C GLU A 111 30.37 -20.54 13.48
N GLY A 112 29.42 -20.42 12.53
CA GLY A 112 28.42 -21.45 12.24
C GLY A 112 27.13 -21.37 13.07
N GLU A 113 27.01 -20.40 13.98
CA GLU A 113 25.85 -20.27 14.85
C GLU A 113 24.63 -19.67 14.14
N ALA A 114 23.44 -20.22 14.40
CA ALA A 114 22.19 -19.75 13.80
C ALA A 114 21.81 -18.35 14.31
N ARG A 115 21.46 -17.45 13.39
CA ARG A 115 21.14 -16.06 13.69
C ARG A 115 19.65 -15.85 13.91
N TYR A 116 19.32 -15.11 14.98
CA TYR A 116 17.96 -14.76 15.35
C TYR A 116 17.79 -13.25 15.54
N ALA A 117 16.57 -12.76 15.35
CA ALA A 117 16.18 -11.38 15.61
C ALA A 117 15.08 -11.34 16.67
N VAL A 118 15.25 -10.47 17.67
CA VAL A 118 14.19 -10.12 18.63
C VAL A 118 13.32 -9.03 18.03
N ARG A 119 12.01 -9.23 18.04
CA ARG A 119 11.00 -8.26 17.57
C ARG A 119 10.04 -7.95 18.71
N TYR A 120 9.52 -6.73 18.75
CA TYR A 120 8.54 -6.29 19.75
C TYR A 120 7.22 -5.93 19.06
N PRO A 121 6.29 -6.89 18.87
CA PRO A 121 5.02 -6.62 18.22
C PRO A 121 4.16 -5.70 19.09
N ARG A 122 3.55 -4.67 18.48
CA ARG A 122 2.71 -3.70 19.21
C ARG A 122 1.58 -4.35 20.01
N PHE A 123 0.98 -5.42 19.48
CA PHE A 123 -0.14 -6.12 20.15
C PHE A 123 0.28 -6.81 21.45
N GLN A 124 1.57 -7.12 21.63
CA GLN A 124 2.08 -7.77 22.84
C GLN A 124 2.43 -6.77 23.95
N LYS A 125 2.17 -5.46 23.77
CA LYS A 125 2.31 -4.42 24.82
C LYS A 125 3.63 -4.50 25.61
N GLY A 126 4.75 -4.68 24.91
CA GLY A 126 6.08 -4.82 25.52
C GLY A 126 6.66 -6.24 25.51
N GLY A 127 5.86 -7.26 25.17
CA GLY A 127 6.35 -8.60 24.89
C GLY A 127 7.22 -8.67 23.62
N TRP A 128 8.03 -9.73 23.54
CA TRP A 128 8.94 -9.97 22.41
C TRP A 128 8.71 -11.33 21.76
N VAL A 129 9.11 -11.41 20.49
CA VAL A 129 9.13 -12.65 19.70
C VAL A 129 10.50 -12.79 19.07
N VAL A 130 11.08 -13.99 19.19
CA VAL A 130 12.32 -14.36 18.50
C VAL A 130 11.95 -14.96 17.15
N ARG A 131 12.59 -14.51 16.07
CA ARG A 131 12.43 -15.10 14.73
C ARG A 131 13.78 -15.46 14.11
N PRO A 132 13.89 -16.58 13.39
CA PRO A 132 15.10 -16.89 12.65
C PRO A 132 15.33 -15.87 11.54
N ILE A 133 16.59 -15.44 11.37
CA ILE A 133 17.00 -14.62 10.24
C ILE A 133 17.35 -15.58 9.10
N LYS A 134 16.61 -15.53 7.99
CA LYS A 134 16.93 -16.35 6.81
C LYS A 134 18.16 -15.79 6.08
N GLU A 135 18.89 -16.66 5.40
CA GLU A 135 19.99 -16.28 4.50
C GLU A 135 19.55 -15.27 3.44
N LYS A 136 20.50 -14.53 2.86
CA LYS A 136 20.18 -13.60 1.77
C LYS A 136 19.60 -14.37 0.58
N PRO A 137 18.59 -13.82 -0.13
CA PRO A 137 18.09 -14.46 -1.33
C PRO A 137 19.19 -14.54 -2.38
N SER A 138 19.30 -15.68 -3.05
CA SER A 138 20.18 -15.86 -4.19
C SER A 138 19.38 -15.69 -5.47
N TYR A 139 19.97 -15.02 -6.45
CA TYR A 139 19.39 -14.81 -7.76
C TYR A 139 20.32 -15.28 -8.89
N GLY A 140 21.51 -15.80 -8.58
CA GLY A 140 22.47 -16.20 -9.60
C GLY A 140 21.97 -17.31 -10.53
N TYR A 141 20.97 -18.08 -10.10
CA TYR A 141 20.38 -19.14 -10.91
C TYR A 141 19.35 -18.62 -11.93
N THR A 142 18.85 -17.38 -11.80
CA THR A 142 17.72 -16.91 -12.62
C THR A 142 18.12 -16.74 -14.08
N THR A 143 19.30 -16.20 -14.35
CA THR A 143 19.82 -16.04 -15.71
C THR A 143 20.01 -17.39 -16.39
N ASN A 144 20.61 -18.35 -15.70
CA ASN A 144 20.81 -19.71 -16.21
C ASN A 144 19.47 -20.40 -16.49
N LEU A 145 18.48 -20.27 -15.58
CA LEU A 145 17.14 -20.82 -15.83
C LEU A 145 16.47 -20.21 -17.05
N MET A 146 16.56 -18.88 -17.23
CA MET A 146 15.95 -18.21 -18.38
C MET A 146 16.62 -18.64 -19.68
N VAL A 147 17.95 -18.77 -19.71
CA VAL A 147 18.69 -19.26 -20.87
C VAL A 147 18.28 -20.70 -21.19
N SER A 148 18.31 -21.60 -20.20
CA SER A 148 17.92 -23.00 -20.40
C SER A 148 16.46 -23.14 -20.87
N LEU A 149 15.55 -22.34 -20.32
CA LEU A 149 14.14 -22.34 -20.73
C LEU A 149 13.97 -21.95 -22.20
N VAL A 150 14.67 -20.89 -22.64
CA VAL A 150 14.61 -20.42 -24.03
C VAL A 150 15.25 -21.45 -24.97
N GLU A 151 16.39 -22.02 -24.61
CA GLU A 151 17.07 -23.05 -25.40
C GLU A 151 16.20 -24.29 -25.58
N GLU A 152 15.57 -24.78 -24.51
CA GLU A 152 14.70 -25.95 -24.55
C GLU A 152 13.43 -25.70 -25.37
N TYR A 153 12.81 -24.52 -25.19
CA TYR A 153 11.66 -24.12 -25.99
C TYR A 153 11.99 -24.02 -27.48
N THR A 154 13.15 -23.45 -27.82
CA THR A 154 13.61 -23.31 -29.21
C THR A 154 13.89 -24.68 -29.85
N ARG A 155 14.35 -25.66 -29.06
CA ARG A 155 14.57 -27.04 -29.52
C ARG A 155 13.25 -27.77 -29.78
N SER A 156 12.32 -27.73 -28.82
CA SER A 156 10.97 -28.27 -28.98
C SER A 156 10.07 -27.78 -27.83
N PRO A 157 8.87 -27.28 -28.12
CA PRO A 157 7.94 -26.82 -27.08
C PRO A 157 7.24 -27.96 -26.32
N GLN A 158 7.24 -29.18 -26.85
CA GLN A 158 6.45 -30.31 -26.31
C GLN A 158 6.82 -30.69 -24.86
N PRO A 159 8.10 -30.86 -24.48
CA PRO A 159 8.48 -31.28 -23.12
C PRO A 159 8.07 -30.26 -22.05
N LEU A 160 8.14 -28.96 -22.40
CA LEU A 160 7.72 -27.87 -21.52
C LEU A 160 6.20 -27.84 -21.36
N GLN A 161 5.44 -28.15 -22.41
CA GLN A 161 3.97 -28.25 -22.35
C GLN A 161 3.52 -29.43 -21.48
N GLU A 162 4.14 -30.60 -21.65
CA GLU A 162 3.89 -31.78 -20.82
C GLU A 162 4.21 -31.50 -19.35
N SER A 163 5.38 -30.91 -19.09
CA SER A 163 5.78 -30.49 -17.75
C SER A 163 4.76 -29.51 -17.17
N SER A 164 4.35 -28.48 -17.91
CA SER A 164 3.34 -27.52 -17.47
C SER A 164 1.98 -28.18 -17.19
N ALA A 165 1.57 -29.17 -17.98
CA ALA A 165 0.33 -29.91 -17.77
C ALA A 165 0.38 -30.75 -16.49
N VAL A 166 1.47 -31.49 -16.26
CA VAL A 166 1.72 -32.25 -15.01
C VAL A 166 1.76 -31.32 -13.81
N LEU A 167 2.41 -30.17 -13.95
CA LEU A 167 2.47 -29.18 -12.89
C LEU A 167 1.08 -28.60 -12.59
N SER A 168 0.23 -28.41 -13.60
CA SER A 168 -1.12 -27.88 -13.42
C SER A 168 -2.07 -28.90 -12.80
N SER A 169 -1.93 -30.18 -13.12
CA SER A 169 -2.75 -31.25 -12.54
C SER A 169 -2.47 -31.48 -11.06
N ALA A 170 -1.25 -31.19 -10.60
CA ALA A 170 -0.88 -31.27 -9.19
C ALA A 170 -1.35 -30.06 -8.34
N ALA A 171 -2.00 -29.05 -8.93
CA ALA A 171 -2.46 -27.89 -8.20
C ALA A 171 -3.57 -28.26 -7.20
N PRO A 172 -3.49 -27.81 -5.93
CA PRO A 172 -4.54 -28.05 -4.97
C PRO A 172 -5.84 -27.35 -5.40
N PRO A 173 -7.01 -27.91 -5.03
CA PRO A 173 -8.28 -27.26 -5.31
C PRO A 173 -8.33 -25.87 -4.64
N PRO A 174 -9.05 -24.90 -5.22
CA PRO A 174 -9.22 -23.58 -4.61
C PRO A 174 -9.67 -23.69 -3.15
N LEU A 175 -9.18 -22.83 -2.26
CA LEU A 175 -9.53 -22.84 -0.83
C LEU A 175 -11.05 -22.74 -0.58
N THR A 176 -11.79 -22.18 -1.53
CA THR A 176 -13.25 -22.03 -1.48
C THR A 176 -14.01 -23.29 -1.85
N THR A 177 -13.34 -24.38 -2.22
CA THR A 177 -13.99 -25.62 -2.71
C THR A 177 -14.74 -26.32 -1.58
N SER A 178 -14.22 -26.27 -0.35
CA SER A 178 -14.84 -26.85 0.84
C SER A 178 -15.89 -25.95 1.49
N LEU A 179 -16.03 -24.70 1.04
CA LEU A 179 -16.98 -23.76 1.62
C LEU A 179 -18.38 -24.02 1.07
N GLN A 180 -19.36 -24.09 1.96
CA GLN A 180 -20.76 -24.17 1.59
C GLN A 180 -21.17 -22.90 0.84
N LYS A 181 -21.62 -23.07 -0.41
CA LYS A 181 -22.09 -21.96 -1.24
C LYS A 181 -23.58 -21.77 -1.01
N VAL A 182 -23.97 -20.54 -0.71
CA VAL A 182 -25.38 -20.14 -0.63
C VAL A 182 -25.92 -19.94 -2.04
N ALA A 183 -27.18 -20.30 -2.27
CA ALA A 183 -27.84 -20.08 -3.55
C ALA A 183 -27.96 -18.57 -3.84
N LYS A 184 -27.89 -18.18 -5.12
CA LYS A 184 -27.90 -16.76 -5.52
C LYS A 184 -29.13 -16.02 -4.98
N ASP A 185 -30.31 -16.63 -5.10
CA ASP A 185 -31.57 -15.99 -4.72
C ASP A 185 -31.69 -15.78 -3.20
N GLU A 186 -31.17 -16.73 -2.42
CA GLU A 186 -31.06 -16.61 -0.97
C GLU A 186 -30.07 -15.51 -0.57
N ALA A 187 -28.90 -15.45 -1.22
CA ALA A 187 -27.91 -14.41 -0.98
C ALA A 187 -28.45 -13.00 -1.30
N VAL A 188 -29.21 -12.85 -2.39
CA VAL A 188 -29.87 -11.59 -2.76
C VAL A 188 -30.93 -11.20 -1.72
N SER A 189 -31.74 -12.16 -1.27
CA SER A 189 -32.77 -11.94 -0.25
C SER A 189 -32.17 -11.45 1.07
N LEU A 190 -31.08 -12.08 1.54
CA LEU A 190 -30.35 -11.67 2.74
C LEU A 190 -29.74 -10.27 2.59
N HIS A 191 -29.22 -9.93 1.41
CA HIS A 191 -28.67 -8.60 1.13
C HIS A 191 -29.75 -7.51 1.22
N LEU A 192 -30.88 -7.70 0.53
CA LEU A 192 -32.00 -6.75 0.54
C LEU A 192 -32.60 -6.59 1.95
N ALA A 193 -32.75 -7.70 2.69
CA ALA A 193 -33.23 -7.67 4.08
C ALA A 193 -32.27 -6.93 5.04
N ARG A 194 -30.96 -6.95 4.77
CA ARG A 194 -29.98 -6.17 5.55
C ARG A 194 -30.08 -4.68 5.24
N HIS A 195 -30.23 -4.32 3.97
CA HIS A 195 -30.27 -2.91 3.54
C HIS A 195 -31.60 -2.22 3.84
N SER A 196 -32.71 -2.95 3.92
CA SER A 196 -34.00 -2.38 4.35
C SER A 196 -34.00 -1.86 5.79
N ARG A 197 -33.12 -2.38 6.66
CA ARG A 197 -32.96 -1.91 8.05
C ARG A 197 -32.34 -0.51 8.17
N PHE A 198 -31.74 0.02 7.11
CA PHE A 198 -31.09 1.34 7.09
C PHE A 198 -31.92 2.41 6.36
N ASN A 199 -33.10 2.05 5.84
CA ASN A 199 -34.02 2.95 5.14
C ASN A 199 -35.21 3.41 6.02
N MET A 200 -35.12 3.29 7.34
CA MET A 200 -36.07 3.90 8.29
C MET A 200 -35.58 5.27 8.75
#